data_AF-A0A0K6FYD3-F1
#
_entry.id   AF-A0A0K6FYD3-F1
#
_cell.length_a   1.000
_cell.length_b   1.000
_cell.length_c   1.000
_cell.angle_alpha   90.00
_cell.angle_beta   90.00
_cell.angle_gamma   90.00
#
_symmetry.space_group_name_H-M   'P 1'
#
loop_
_entity.id
_entity.type
_entity.pdbx_description
1 polymer ?
#
loop_
_entity_poly.entity_id
_entity_poly.type
_entity_poly.pdbx_seq_one_letter_code
_entity_poly.pdbx_strand_id
1 'polypeptide(L)'
;MLGLKVSVVLAASAYTAMATPTTVANILPRGRPSKSGKCRPNEFFFEAKSLCLPNIGGNPPHNFDCPRNWHWGPDDYCIPLFKEAAEEKVCAPGQLWNEFKLYCKAEKPTPAGDGCKGVPDKFIFESICLPLGGISTIEDPPENIACPRTKYWYKARCVPFFPSDAGNKKCPQGYKWEERKSYCAAAA
;
A
#
# COMPACT_ATOMS: atom_id res chain seq x y z
N MET A 1 5.07 55.69 70.88
CA MET A 1 6.15 54.74 70.51
C MET A 1 5.51 53.35 70.50
N LEU A 2 4.93 52.92 69.37
CA LEU A 2 5.53 52.14 68.25
C LEU A 2 6.13 50.80 68.68
N GLY A 3 5.54 49.71 68.18
CA GLY A 3 6.07 48.35 68.33
C GLY A 3 5.20 47.28 67.68
N LEU A 4 4.83 47.43 66.39
CA LEU A 4 4.20 46.34 65.63
C LEU A 4 5.27 45.32 65.22
N LYS A 5 5.15 44.08 65.72
CA LYS A 5 5.93 42.92 65.27
C LYS A 5 5.22 42.27 64.09
N VAL A 6 5.86 42.28 62.92
CA VAL A 6 5.41 41.54 61.72
C VAL A 6 6.29 40.29 61.61
N SER A 7 5.70 39.10 61.76
CA SER A 7 6.37 37.83 61.50
C SER A 7 6.05 37.38 60.08
N VAL A 8 7.10 37.18 59.27
CA VAL A 8 7.01 36.66 57.90
C VAL A 8 7.15 35.14 57.94
N VAL A 9 6.15 34.43 57.43
CA VAL A 9 6.17 32.97 57.25
C VAL A 9 6.54 32.69 55.78
N LEU A 10 7.74 32.16 55.55
CA LEU A 10 8.19 31.68 54.24
C LEU A 10 7.75 30.23 54.05
N ALA A 11 6.73 30.00 53.23
CA ALA A 11 6.34 28.67 52.78
C ALA A 11 7.16 28.30 51.53
N ALA A 12 8.02 27.28 51.64
CA ALA A 12 8.77 26.73 50.52
C ALA A 12 7.94 25.64 49.84
N SER A 13 7.44 25.92 48.64
CA SER A 13 6.77 24.96 47.77
C SER A 13 7.80 24.13 47.01
N ALA A 14 7.95 22.86 47.40
CA ALA A 14 8.76 21.88 46.66
C ALA A 14 7.98 21.37 45.44
N TYR A 15 8.47 21.66 44.24
CA TYR A 15 7.93 21.11 43.00
C TYR A 15 8.67 19.80 42.66
N THR A 16 7.98 18.67 42.77
CA THR A 16 8.46 17.39 42.24
C THR A 16 8.28 17.36 40.72
N ALA A 17 9.38 17.45 39.97
CA ALA A 17 9.37 17.22 38.53
C ALA A 17 9.21 15.71 38.26
N MET A 18 8.05 15.30 37.72
CA MET A 18 7.89 13.95 37.19
C MET A 18 8.58 13.87 35.83
N ALA A 19 9.64 13.08 35.73
CA ALA A 19 10.25 12.75 34.44
C ALA A 19 9.28 11.86 33.66
N THR A 20 8.62 12.43 32.65
CA THR A 20 7.84 11.65 31.71
C THR A 20 8.79 10.78 30.88
N PRO A 21 8.56 9.46 30.77
CA PRO A 21 9.35 8.63 29.88
C PRO A 21 9.19 9.16 28.45
N THR A 22 10.29 9.66 27.88
CA THR A 22 10.35 9.98 26.45
C THR A 22 10.21 8.67 25.70
N THR A 23 9.05 8.46 25.08
CA THR A 23 8.85 7.47 24.03
C THR A 23 9.97 7.67 23.02
N VAL A 24 10.89 6.72 22.96
CA VAL A 24 11.91 6.70 21.91
C VAL A 24 11.13 6.53 20.61
N ALA A 25 10.91 7.62 19.89
CA ALA A 25 10.42 7.54 18.53
C ALA A 25 11.39 6.61 17.80
N ASN A 26 10.90 5.52 17.22
CA ASN A 26 11.68 4.69 16.31
C ASN A 26 12.02 5.54 15.09
N ILE A 27 13.08 6.36 15.21
CA ILE A 27 13.63 7.12 14.11
C ILE A 27 14.39 6.10 13.27
N LEU A 28 13.68 5.51 12.30
CA LEU A 28 14.31 4.70 11.26
C LEU A 28 15.43 5.52 10.63
N PRO A 29 16.66 4.98 10.49
CA PRO A 29 17.77 5.76 9.97
C PRO A 29 17.47 6.20 8.53
N ARG A 30 17.56 7.51 8.28
CA ARG A 30 17.37 8.09 6.95
C ARG A 30 18.50 7.67 6.01
N GLY A 31 18.15 7.52 4.74
CA GLY A 31 19.12 7.29 3.67
C GLY A 31 20.16 8.40 3.55
N ARG A 32 21.40 8.03 3.19
CA ARG A 32 22.49 8.99 2.97
C ARG A 32 22.70 9.20 1.47
N PRO A 33 22.76 10.44 0.96
CA PRO A 33 23.18 10.68 -0.42
C PRO A 33 24.55 10.09 -0.72
N SER A 34 24.69 9.42 -1.87
CA SER A 34 26.01 8.96 -2.35
C SER A 34 26.22 9.37 -3.80
N LYS A 35 27.22 10.22 -4.03
CA LYS A 35 27.61 10.67 -5.37
C LYS A 35 28.42 9.65 -6.15
N SER A 36 29.04 8.68 -5.47
CA SER A 36 29.96 7.71 -6.08
C SER A 36 29.36 6.31 -6.22
N GLY A 37 28.10 6.11 -5.81
CA GLY A 37 27.47 4.78 -5.73
C GLY A 37 28.07 3.87 -4.65
N LYS A 38 29.08 4.34 -3.90
CA LYS A 38 29.74 3.56 -2.84
C LYS A 38 29.02 3.80 -1.52
N CYS A 39 28.64 2.72 -0.84
CA CYS A 39 27.97 2.74 0.46
C CYS A 39 28.85 2.13 1.55
N ARG A 40 28.50 2.37 2.82
CA ARG A 40 29.22 1.77 3.95
C ARG A 40 28.92 0.27 4.04
N PRO A 41 29.72 -0.50 4.81
CA PRO A 41 29.33 -1.87 5.17
C PRO A 41 27.91 -1.91 5.76
N ASN A 42 27.11 -2.90 5.33
CA ASN A 42 25.69 -3.08 5.69
C ASN A 42 24.71 -2.04 5.11
N GLU A 43 25.15 -1.22 4.15
CA GLU A 43 24.28 -0.37 3.33
C GLU A 43 24.34 -0.85 1.87
N PHE A 44 23.26 -0.68 1.12
CA PHE A 44 23.26 -0.88 -0.34
C PHE A 44 22.89 0.42 -1.06
N PHE A 45 23.35 0.57 -2.30
CA PHE A 45 23.07 1.74 -3.10
C PHE A 45 21.73 1.58 -3.82
N PHE A 46 20.79 2.47 -3.53
CA PHE A 46 19.50 2.56 -4.18
C PHE A 46 19.53 3.60 -5.30
N GLU A 47 19.77 3.13 -6.51
CA GLU A 47 19.99 3.94 -7.70
C GLU A 47 18.84 4.93 -7.98
N ALA A 48 17.59 4.47 -7.86
CA ALA A 48 16.38 5.26 -8.13
C ALA A 48 16.29 6.56 -7.31
N LYS A 49 16.93 6.62 -6.15
CA LYS A 49 17.01 7.83 -5.30
C LYS A 49 18.43 8.35 -5.13
N SER A 50 19.45 7.65 -5.66
CA SER A 50 20.86 7.94 -5.43
C SER A 50 21.23 8.02 -3.94
N LEU A 51 20.70 7.07 -3.15
CA LEU A 51 20.90 7.00 -1.70
C LEU A 51 21.55 5.67 -1.29
N CYS A 52 22.38 5.70 -0.25
CA CYS A 52 22.76 4.52 0.51
C CYS A 52 21.75 4.28 1.62
N LEU A 53 21.17 3.08 1.65
CA LEU A 53 20.10 2.70 2.57
C LEU A 53 20.56 1.59 3.50
N PRO A 54 20.21 1.67 4.80
CA PRO A 54 20.44 0.58 5.73
C PRO A 54 19.40 -0.53 5.48
N ASN A 55 19.74 -1.76 5.85
CA ASN A 55 18.82 -2.90 5.75
C ASN A 55 17.83 -2.95 6.93
N ILE A 56 16.92 -1.96 7.01
CA ILE A 56 15.98 -1.82 8.14
C ILE A 56 14.63 -1.33 7.63
N GLY A 57 13.56 -2.07 7.96
CA GLY A 57 12.22 -1.81 7.45
C GLY A 57 11.20 -1.23 8.44
N GLY A 58 10.22 -0.53 7.90
CA GLY A 58 8.98 -0.13 8.58
C GLY A 58 7.73 -0.60 7.82
N ASN A 59 6.56 -0.44 8.44
CA ASN A 59 5.26 -0.74 7.84
C ASN A 59 4.71 0.47 7.07
N PRO A 60 4.09 0.25 5.90
CA PRO A 60 3.47 1.33 5.13
C PRO A 60 2.16 1.84 5.78
N PRO A 61 1.75 3.10 5.49
CA PRO A 61 0.45 3.63 5.89
C PRO A 61 -0.72 2.99 5.10
N HIS A 62 -1.94 3.16 5.59
CA HIS A 62 -3.15 2.58 4.98
C HIS A 62 -3.28 2.93 3.47
N ASN A 63 -3.56 1.90 2.65
CA ASN A 63 -3.71 1.93 1.18
C ASN A 63 -2.42 2.00 0.36
N PHE A 64 -1.26 1.88 1.00
CA PHE A 64 0.02 1.69 0.34
C PHE A 64 0.59 0.35 0.74
N ASP A 65 1.22 -0.33 -0.21
CA ASP A 65 1.95 -1.55 0.05
C ASP A 65 3.30 -1.49 -0.62
N CYS A 66 4.21 -2.33 -0.12
CA CYS A 66 5.49 -2.55 -0.76
C CYS A 66 5.51 -3.91 -1.44
N PRO A 67 6.20 -4.05 -2.58
CA PRO A 67 6.41 -5.34 -3.20
C PRO A 67 7.06 -6.33 -2.22
N ARG A 68 7.00 -7.62 -2.56
CA ARG A 68 7.69 -8.64 -1.78
C ARG A 68 9.19 -8.31 -1.72
N ASN A 69 9.79 -8.43 -0.54
CA ASN A 69 11.17 -8.07 -0.25
C ASN A 69 11.48 -6.56 -0.27
N TRP A 70 10.45 -5.73 -0.15
CA TRP A 70 10.57 -4.29 0.06
C TRP A 70 9.97 -3.90 1.42
N HIS A 71 10.38 -2.75 1.94
CA HIS A 71 9.86 -2.19 3.18
C HIS A 71 9.50 -0.72 3.00
N TRP A 72 8.68 -0.19 3.89
CA TRP A 72 8.37 1.24 3.87
C TRP A 72 9.56 2.05 4.41
N GLY A 73 9.92 3.10 3.70
CA GLY A 73 10.97 4.05 4.05
C GLY A 73 10.44 5.30 4.77
N PRO A 74 11.34 6.09 5.39
CA PRO A 74 10.96 7.27 6.17
C PRO A 74 10.48 8.47 5.35
N ASP A 75 10.66 8.44 4.03
CA ASP A 75 10.33 9.54 3.13
C ASP A 75 9.17 9.15 2.17
N ASP A 76 8.27 8.29 2.66
CA ASP A 76 7.02 7.85 2.01
C ASP A 76 7.19 7.10 0.67
N TYR A 77 8.12 6.16 0.64
CA TYR A 77 8.30 5.25 -0.49
C TYR A 77 8.82 3.89 -0.04
N CYS A 78 8.64 2.86 -0.88
CA CYS A 78 9.18 1.54 -0.65
C CYS A 78 10.66 1.46 -1.03
N ILE A 79 11.41 0.75 -0.20
CA ILE A 79 12.84 0.51 -0.32
C ILE A 79 13.04 -1.00 -0.44
N PRO A 80 13.82 -1.49 -1.42
CA PRO A 80 14.12 -2.91 -1.51
C PRO A 80 15.03 -3.31 -0.33
N LEU A 81 14.86 -4.50 0.25
CA LEU A 81 15.70 -4.96 1.37
C LEU A 81 17.15 -5.22 0.96
N PHE A 82 17.37 -5.51 -0.31
CA PHE A 82 18.67 -5.79 -0.92
C PHE A 82 18.63 -5.44 -2.40
N LYS A 83 19.79 -5.39 -3.06
CA LYS A 83 19.94 -4.89 -4.43
C LYS A 83 19.07 -5.66 -5.43
N GLU A 84 19.03 -6.98 -5.32
CA GLU A 84 18.32 -7.86 -6.24
C GLU A 84 16.80 -7.70 -6.14
N ALA A 85 16.27 -7.35 -4.95
CA ALA A 85 14.85 -7.06 -4.78
C ALA A 85 14.40 -5.81 -5.56
N ALA A 86 15.32 -4.90 -5.92
CA ALA A 86 14.99 -3.71 -6.70
C ALA A 86 14.44 -4.04 -8.10
N GLU A 87 14.74 -5.25 -8.61
CA GLU A 87 14.26 -5.75 -9.89
C GLU A 87 12.86 -6.40 -9.76
N GLU A 88 12.46 -6.82 -8.56
CA GLU A 88 11.18 -7.50 -8.27
C GLU A 88 10.09 -6.51 -7.83
N LYS A 89 9.65 -5.63 -8.75
CA LYS A 89 8.58 -4.63 -8.49
C LYS A 89 7.17 -5.21 -8.62
N VAL A 90 6.94 -6.42 -8.12
CA VAL A 90 5.65 -7.11 -8.27
C VAL A 90 4.72 -6.72 -7.13
N CYS A 91 3.71 -5.92 -7.45
CA CYS A 91 2.65 -5.56 -6.51
C CYS A 91 1.68 -6.71 -6.27
N ALA A 92 0.98 -6.65 -5.14
CA ALA A 92 -0.12 -7.57 -4.87
C ALA A 92 -1.21 -7.43 -5.95
N PRO A 93 -2.02 -8.48 -6.20
CA PRO A 93 -3.17 -8.38 -7.09
C PRO A 93 -4.04 -7.17 -6.75
N GLY A 94 -4.37 -6.38 -7.76
CA GLY A 94 -5.19 -5.19 -7.64
C GLY A 94 -4.47 -3.89 -7.30
N GLN A 95 -3.14 -3.91 -7.31
CA GLN A 95 -2.30 -2.75 -7.10
C GLN A 95 -1.37 -2.54 -8.29
N LEU A 96 -1.04 -1.27 -8.55
CA LEU A 96 -0.04 -0.90 -9.55
C LEU A 96 1.19 -0.30 -8.88
N TRP A 97 2.34 -0.66 -9.43
CA TRP A 97 3.60 -0.06 -9.03
C TRP A 97 3.69 1.38 -9.54
N ASN A 98 3.90 2.32 -8.64
CA ASN A 98 4.12 3.71 -9.01
C ASN A 98 5.63 3.99 -9.18
N GLU A 99 6.13 4.05 -10.41
CA GLU A 99 7.57 4.28 -10.67
C GLU A 99 8.11 5.62 -10.15
N PHE A 100 7.24 6.62 -9.96
CA PHE A 100 7.67 7.95 -9.49
C PHE A 100 7.78 8.02 -7.96
N LYS A 101 6.84 7.36 -7.27
CA LYS A 101 6.74 7.36 -5.81
C LYS A 101 7.26 6.08 -5.17
N LEU A 102 7.60 5.07 -5.96
CA LEU A 102 8.17 3.79 -5.58
C LEU A 102 7.35 3.05 -4.52
N TYR A 103 6.05 2.88 -4.74
CA TYR A 103 5.20 2.04 -3.89
C TYR A 103 4.09 1.40 -4.71
N CYS A 104 3.50 0.34 -4.18
CA CYS A 104 2.28 -0.23 -4.72
C CYS A 104 1.08 0.58 -4.24
N LYS A 105 0.24 1.00 -5.18
CA LYS A 105 -0.98 1.72 -4.88
C LYS A 105 -2.19 0.95 -5.37
N ALA A 106 -3.18 0.89 -4.50
CA ALA A 106 -4.54 0.60 -4.85
C ALA A 106 -5.05 1.49 -6.01
N GLU A 107 -5.40 0.90 -7.15
CA GLU A 107 -6.17 1.61 -8.17
C GLU A 107 -7.67 1.51 -7.88
N LYS A 108 -8.34 2.66 -8.00
CA LYS A 108 -9.80 2.74 -7.99
C LYS A 108 -10.30 2.64 -9.43
N PRO A 109 -11.31 1.80 -9.71
CA PRO A 109 -12.01 1.83 -10.99
C PRO A 109 -12.56 3.21 -11.29
N THR A 110 -12.47 3.60 -12.56
CA THR A 110 -13.12 4.81 -13.07
C THR A 110 -14.18 4.44 -14.10
N PRO A 111 -15.24 5.25 -14.29
CA PRO A 111 -16.18 5.06 -15.39
C PRO A 111 -15.42 4.99 -16.74
N ALA A 112 -15.88 4.15 -17.68
CA ALA A 112 -15.30 4.19 -19.02
C ALA A 112 -15.75 5.47 -19.73
N GLY A 113 -14.86 6.45 -19.76
CA GLY A 113 -14.88 7.58 -20.69
C GLY A 113 -13.57 7.62 -21.46
N ASP A 114 -13.25 8.77 -22.05
CA ASP A 114 -11.99 9.00 -22.79
C ASP A 114 -10.74 8.66 -21.94
N GLY A 115 -10.85 8.77 -20.62
CA GLY A 115 -9.77 8.49 -19.67
C GLY A 115 -9.28 7.05 -19.59
N CYS A 116 -9.88 6.09 -20.32
CA CYS A 116 -9.33 4.73 -20.42
C CYS A 116 -8.43 4.53 -21.65
N LYS A 117 -8.59 5.36 -22.69
CA LYS A 117 -7.88 5.21 -23.95
C LYS A 117 -6.47 5.78 -23.81
N GLY A 118 -5.45 4.96 -24.01
CA GLY A 118 -4.05 5.38 -23.93
C GLY A 118 -3.46 5.38 -22.52
N VAL A 119 -4.16 4.80 -21.53
CA VAL A 119 -3.57 4.54 -20.21
C VAL A 119 -2.97 3.12 -20.25
N PRO A 120 -1.64 2.97 -20.15
CA PRO A 120 -0.94 1.70 -20.40
C PRO A 120 -1.34 0.55 -19.45
N ASP A 121 -1.91 0.88 -18.29
CA ASP A 121 -2.26 -0.09 -17.25
C ASP A 121 -3.77 -0.24 -17.03
N LYS A 122 -4.59 0.15 -18.00
CA LYS A 122 -6.05 0.04 -17.93
C LYS A 122 -6.64 -0.58 -19.17
N PHE A 123 -7.80 -1.20 -19.01
CA PHE A 123 -8.57 -1.74 -20.11
C PHE A 123 -10.07 -1.54 -19.92
N ILE A 124 -10.80 -1.60 -21.02
CA ILE A 124 -12.26 -1.45 -21.02
C ILE A 124 -12.90 -2.84 -20.95
N PHE A 125 -13.78 -3.04 -19.96
CA PHE A 125 -14.65 -4.21 -19.85
C PHE A 125 -16.09 -3.74 -19.60
N GLU A 126 -17.02 -4.06 -20.51
CA GLU A 126 -18.45 -3.73 -20.38
C GLU A 126 -18.73 -2.25 -19.99
N SER A 127 -18.00 -1.29 -20.56
CA SER A 127 -18.09 0.14 -20.25
C SER A 127 -17.55 0.55 -18.86
N ILE A 128 -16.65 -0.24 -18.29
CA ILE A 128 -15.90 0.09 -17.09
C ILE A 128 -14.41 0.13 -17.44
N CYS A 129 -13.71 1.15 -16.95
CA CYS A 129 -12.25 1.21 -17.06
C CYS A 129 -11.62 0.52 -15.85
N LEU A 130 -11.02 -0.63 -16.09
CA LEU A 130 -10.43 -1.47 -15.06
C LEU A 130 -8.90 -1.38 -15.11
N PRO A 131 -8.22 -1.27 -13.95
CA PRO A 131 -6.79 -1.54 -13.85
C PRO A 131 -6.43 -2.97 -14.30
N LEU A 132 -5.28 -3.13 -14.95
CA LEU A 132 -4.64 -4.43 -15.11
C LEU A 132 -4.31 -5.01 -13.73
N GLY A 133 -4.59 -6.29 -13.55
CA GLY A 133 -4.37 -6.98 -12.28
C GLY A 133 -5.47 -6.79 -11.24
N GLY A 134 -6.55 -6.06 -11.56
CA GLY A 134 -7.73 -5.90 -10.71
C GLY A 134 -7.68 -4.69 -9.78
N ILE A 135 -8.54 -4.67 -8.76
CA ILE A 135 -8.68 -3.53 -7.83
C ILE A 135 -8.25 -3.95 -6.43
N SER A 136 -7.81 -2.99 -5.63
CA SER A 136 -7.36 -3.25 -4.24
C SER A 136 -8.44 -3.75 -3.29
N THR A 137 -9.69 -3.36 -3.50
CA THR A 137 -10.83 -3.74 -2.67
C THR A 137 -11.69 -4.71 -3.44
N ILE A 138 -11.26 -5.97 -3.52
CA ILE A 138 -12.09 -7.04 -4.06
C ILE A 138 -13.14 -7.38 -3.01
N GLU A 139 -14.40 -7.15 -3.35
CA GLU A 139 -15.51 -7.59 -2.53
C GLU A 139 -15.68 -9.11 -2.70
N ASP A 140 -16.12 -9.80 -1.66
CA ASP A 140 -16.55 -11.18 -1.81
C ASP A 140 -17.89 -11.23 -2.58
N PRO A 141 -18.08 -12.21 -3.48
CA PRO A 141 -19.37 -12.41 -4.11
C PRO A 141 -20.43 -12.81 -3.06
N PRO A 142 -21.71 -12.51 -3.30
CA PRO A 142 -22.81 -12.99 -2.47
C PRO A 142 -22.85 -14.52 -2.38
N GLU A 143 -23.60 -15.02 -1.39
CA GLU A 143 -23.84 -16.47 -1.25
C GLU A 143 -24.43 -17.07 -2.54
N ASN A 144 -23.99 -18.29 -2.89
CA ASN A 144 -24.35 -19.01 -4.12
C ASN A 144 -23.88 -18.34 -5.43
N ILE A 145 -22.98 -17.35 -5.34
CA ILE A 145 -22.30 -16.75 -6.48
C ILE A 145 -20.80 -16.99 -6.36
N ALA A 146 -20.16 -17.28 -7.49
CA ALA A 146 -18.72 -17.37 -7.59
C ALA A 146 -18.21 -16.67 -8.84
N CYS A 147 -16.92 -16.29 -8.82
CA CYS A 147 -16.22 -15.86 -10.02
C CYS A 147 -15.26 -16.94 -10.51
N PRO A 148 -15.06 -17.05 -11.86
CA PRO A 148 -13.94 -17.82 -12.41
C PRO A 148 -12.62 -17.38 -11.77
N ARG A 149 -11.64 -18.29 -11.69
CA ARG A 149 -10.35 -18.01 -11.02
C ARG A 149 -9.59 -16.80 -11.58
N THR A 150 -9.84 -16.44 -12.84
CA THR A 150 -9.21 -15.28 -13.50
C THR A 150 -10.08 -14.02 -13.48
N LYS A 151 -11.13 -14.00 -12.65
CA LYS A 151 -12.06 -12.89 -12.47
C LYS A 151 -12.25 -12.60 -10.98
N TYR A 152 -12.67 -11.38 -10.67
CA TYR A 152 -13.02 -10.93 -9.32
C TYR A 152 -14.40 -10.27 -9.31
N TRP A 153 -15.02 -10.22 -8.14
CA TRP A 153 -16.33 -9.62 -7.99
C TRP A 153 -16.23 -8.09 -7.86
N TYR A 154 -17.02 -7.38 -8.66
CA TYR A 154 -17.09 -5.93 -8.64
C TYR A 154 -18.46 -5.44 -9.12
N LYS A 155 -19.13 -4.59 -8.32
CA LYS A 155 -20.42 -3.97 -8.66
C LYS A 155 -21.42 -4.96 -9.26
N ALA A 156 -21.67 -6.05 -8.53
CA ALA A 156 -22.66 -7.08 -8.84
C ALA A 156 -22.35 -7.98 -10.07
N ARG A 157 -21.09 -8.09 -10.50
CA ARG A 157 -20.67 -9.00 -11.58
C ARG A 157 -19.22 -9.45 -11.42
N CYS A 158 -18.82 -10.49 -12.15
CA CYS A 158 -17.42 -10.91 -12.25
C CYS A 158 -16.73 -10.19 -13.41
N VAL A 159 -15.66 -9.47 -13.09
CA VAL A 159 -14.81 -8.76 -14.06
C VAL A 159 -13.43 -9.41 -14.12
N PRO A 160 -12.76 -9.42 -15.29
CA PRO A 160 -11.47 -10.07 -15.43
C PRO A 160 -10.32 -9.27 -14.80
N PHE A 161 -9.25 -9.96 -14.40
CA PHE A 161 -7.99 -9.31 -14.01
C PHE A 161 -7.23 -8.75 -15.22
N PHE A 162 -7.33 -9.43 -16.36
CA PHE A 162 -6.63 -9.08 -17.60
C PHE A 162 -7.57 -9.12 -18.82
N PRO A 163 -7.30 -8.34 -19.89
CA PRO A 163 -8.13 -8.35 -21.09
C PRO A 163 -8.25 -9.74 -21.74
N SER A 164 -7.17 -10.52 -21.68
CA SER A 164 -7.11 -11.91 -22.18
C SER A 164 -8.09 -12.85 -21.48
N ASP A 165 -8.52 -12.52 -20.26
CA ASP A 165 -9.43 -13.33 -19.45
C ASP A 165 -10.90 -12.99 -19.64
N ALA A 166 -11.22 -11.96 -20.46
CA ALA A 166 -12.61 -11.51 -20.66
C ALA A 166 -13.53 -12.66 -21.12
N GLY A 167 -13.03 -13.52 -22.02
CA GLY A 167 -13.74 -14.69 -22.53
C GLY A 167 -13.76 -15.90 -21.59
N ASN A 168 -13.04 -15.90 -20.47
CA ASN A 168 -13.03 -17.05 -19.56
C ASN A 168 -14.34 -17.14 -18.78
N LYS A 169 -15.08 -18.22 -19.00
CA LYS A 169 -16.38 -18.52 -18.39
C LYS A 169 -16.34 -19.82 -17.56
N LYS A 170 -15.16 -20.35 -17.28
CA LYS A 170 -14.99 -21.61 -16.56
C LYS A 170 -15.28 -21.42 -15.07
N CYS A 171 -16.44 -21.90 -14.65
CA CYS A 171 -16.89 -21.82 -13.27
C CYS A 171 -16.23 -22.87 -12.36
N PRO A 172 -16.16 -22.61 -11.04
CA PRO A 172 -15.85 -23.63 -10.04
C PRO A 172 -16.83 -24.81 -10.09
N GLN A 173 -16.44 -25.95 -9.52
CA GLN A 173 -17.29 -27.14 -9.44
C GLN A 173 -18.60 -26.82 -8.70
N GLY A 174 -19.74 -27.27 -9.24
CA GLY A 174 -21.07 -27.01 -8.68
C GLY A 174 -21.69 -25.68 -9.13
N TYR A 175 -21.03 -24.91 -10.00
CA TYR A 175 -21.54 -23.65 -10.52
C TYR A 175 -21.66 -23.64 -12.06
N LYS A 176 -22.57 -22.81 -12.58
CA LYS A 176 -22.80 -22.58 -14.01
C LYS A 176 -22.71 -21.09 -14.35
N TRP A 177 -22.12 -20.76 -15.50
CA TRP A 177 -21.97 -19.38 -15.96
C TRP A 177 -23.30 -18.78 -16.42
N GLU A 178 -23.64 -17.62 -15.89
CA GLU A 178 -24.83 -16.84 -16.24
C GLU A 178 -24.47 -15.66 -17.14
N GLU A 179 -24.65 -15.84 -18.46
CA GLU A 179 -24.21 -14.87 -19.49
C GLU A 179 -24.78 -13.46 -19.30
N ARG A 180 -26.04 -13.34 -18.87
CA ARG A 180 -26.69 -12.02 -18.72
C ARG A 180 -26.20 -11.24 -17.51
N LYS A 181 -25.60 -11.93 -16.54
CA LYS A 181 -25.19 -11.33 -15.27
C LYS A 181 -23.67 -11.36 -15.07
N SER A 182 -22.94 -12.01 -15.96
CA SER A 182 -21.48 -12.13 -15.97
C SER A 182 -20.92 -12.71 -14.66
N TYR A 183 -21.51 -13.78 -14.13
CA TYR A 183 -21.00 -14.50 -12.95
C TYR A 183 -21.37 -15.99 -12.97
N CYS A 184 -20.80 -16.79 -12.06
CA CYS A 184 -21.16 -18.18 -11.87
C CYS A 184 -22.22 -18.31 -10.75
N ALA A 185 -23.36 -18.95 -11.04
CA ALA A 185 -24.40 -19.25 -10.06
C ALA A 185 -24.34 -20.74 -9.66
N ALA A 186 -24.70 -21.09 -8.42
CA ALA A 186 -24.84 -22.48 -8.01
C ALA A 186 -25.80 -23.22 -8.96
N ALA A 187 -25.39 -24.39 -9.44
CA ALA A 187 -26.26 -25.24 -10.26
C ALA A 187 -27.33 -25.85 -9.35
N ALA A 188 -28.59 -25.51 -9.62
CA ALA A 188 -29.75 -26.13 -8.98
C ALA A 188 -29.91 -27.60 -9.39
#